data_AF-X0QKH2-F1
#
_entry.id   AF-X0QKH2-F1
#
_cell.length_a   1.000
_cell.length_b   1.000
_cell.length_c   1.000
_cell.angle_alpha   90.00
_cell.angle_beta   90.00
_cell.angle_gamma   90.00
#
_symmetry.space_group_name_H-M   'P 1'
#
loop_
_entity.id
_entity.type
_entity.pdbx_description
1 polymer ?
#
loop_
_entity_poly.entity_id
_entity_poly.type
_entity_poly.pdbx_seq_one_letter_code
_entity_poly.pdbx_strand_id
1 'polypeptide(L)'
;MVIRGGENIYPVEIENYLYRHPKIRDVQIVGIPDERYGEVLAAWIIPKEPGCLTEQEVREFCSEHIAHYKVPTYYRFVTEYPMTITGKIQKYKIIEQMKEELGL
;
A
#
# COMPACT_ATOMS: atom_id res chain seq x y z
N MET A 1 3.62 7.62 9.71
CA MET A 1 4.68 6.67 10.06
C MET A 1 3.99 5.40 10.46
N VAL A 2 4.55 4.24 10.10
CA VAL A 2 4.03 2.91 10.44
C VAL A 2 5.11 2.20 11.25
N ILE A 3 4.73 1.55 12.35
CA ILE A 3 5.65 0.84 13.22
C ILE A 3 5.41 -0.66 13.05
N ARG A 4 6.32 -1.33 12.36
CA ARG A 4 6.23 -2.78 12.10
C ARG A 4 7.34 -3.50 12.84
N GLY A 5 6.98 -4.30 13.85
CA GLY A 5 7.93 -5.12 14.59
C GLY A 5 9.05 -4.32 15.28
N GLY A 6 8.78 -3.07 15.66
CA GLY A 6 9.77 -2.15 16.24
C GLY A 6 10.51 -1.26 15.24
N GLU A 7 10.32 -1.46 13.93
CA GLU A 7 10.94 -0.66 12.88
C GLU A 7 10.04 0.50 12.44
N ASN A 8 10.62 1.69 12.28
CA ASN A 8 9.93 2.86 11.76
C ASN A 8 9.93 2.85 10.23
N ILE A 9 8.75 2.73 9.64
CA ILE A 9 8.57 2.75 8.19
C ILE A 9 7.86 4.03 7.77
N TYR A 10 8.37 4.67 6.73
CA TYR A 10 7.78 5.85 6.11
C TYR A 10 7.10 5.46 4.80
N PRO A 11 5.75 5.39 4.76
CA PRO A 11 4.98 5.04 3.56
C PRO A 11 5.40 5.79 2.30
N VAL A 12 5.73 7.08 2.43
CA VAL A 12 6.11 7.94 1.30
C VAL A 12 7.35 7.44 0.55
N GLU A 13 8.27 6.74 1.24
CA GLU A 13 9.46 6.16 0.61
C GLU A 13 9.07 5.04 -0.36
N ILE A 14 8.13 4.19 0.07
CA ILE A 14 7.63 3.05 -0.69
C ILE A 14 6.70 3.54 -1.81
N GLU A 15 5.87 4.55 -1.54
CA GLU A 15 5.05 5.23 -2.56
C GLU A 15 5.97 5.78 -3.67
N ASN A 16 6.97 6.58 -3.33
CA ASN A 16 7.97 7.12 -4.27
C ASN A 16 8.72 6.03 -5.04
N TYR A 17 8.99 4.90 -4.40
CA TYR A 17 9.58 3.74 -5.07
C TYR A 17 8.62 3.16 -6.11
N LEU A 18 7.40 2.84 -5.71
CA LEU A 18 6.36 2.23 -6.55
C LEU A 18 5.91 3.14 -7.70
N TYR A 19 5.96 4.47 -7.54
CA TYR A 19 5.69 5.41 -8.64
C TYR A 19 6.63 5.26 -9.83
N ARG A 20 7.79 4.61 -9.67
CA ARG A 20 8.70 4.30 -10.78
C ARG A 20 8.24 3.11 -11.63
N HIS A 21 7.29 2.31 -11.15
CA HIS A 21 6.81 1.15 -11.88
C HIS A 21 6.00 1.60 -13.12
N PRO A 22 6.33 1.14 -14.34
CA PRO A 22 5.75 1.68 -15.57
C PRO A 22 4.24 1.44 -15.69
N LYS A 23 3.71 0.45 -14.97
CA LYS A 23 2.29 0.08 -14.98
C LYS A 23 1.44 0.69 -13.84
N ILE A 24 2.06 1.38 -12.89
CA ILE A 24 1.35 2.04 -11.79
C ILE A 24 0.96 3.46 -12.23
N ARG A 25 -0.31 3.82 -12.07
CA ARG A 25 -0.81 5.19 -12.26
C ARG A 25 -0.71 5.97 -10.97
N ASP A 26 -1.18 5.37 -9.88
CA ASP A 26 -1.11 5.95 -8.55
C ASP A 26 -0.97 4.85 -7.49
N VAL A 27 -0.42 5.20 -6.32
CA VAL A 27 -0.26 4.28 -5.20
C VAL A 27 -0.41 5.00 -3.86
N GLN A 28 -1.04 4.35 -2.90
CA GLN A 28 -1.11 4.78 -1.50
C GLN A 28 -0.66 3.63 -0.61
N ILE A 29 0.27 3.93 0.32
CA ILE A 29 0.70 2.98 1.33
C ILE A 29 0.13 3.42 2.68
N VAL A 30 -0.49 2.46 3.37
CA VAL A 30 -1.04 2.63 4.72
C VAL A 30 -0.55 1.52 5.64
N GLY A 31 -0.47 1.83 6.93
CA GLY A 31 -0.31 0.82 7.98
C GLY A 31 -1.67 0.30 8.41
N ILE A 32 -1.78 -1.00 8.60
CA ILE A 32 -2.95 -1.65 9.17
C ILE A 32 -2.52 -2.51 10.36
N PRO A 33 -3.40 -2.75 11.35
CA PRO A 33 -3.07 -3.60 12.49
C PRO A 33 -2.68 -5.01 12.07
N ASP A 34 -1.77 -5.60 12.81
CA ASP A 34 -1.32 -6.98 12.63
C ASP A 34 -1.01 -7.59 14.00
N GLU A 35 -1.49 -8.80 14.26
CA GLU A 35 -1.33 -9.46 15.56
C GLU A 35 0.14 -9.76 15.90
N ARG A 36 0.98 -9.97 14.89
CA ARG A 36 2.37 -10.40 15.07
C ARG A 36 3.35 -9.23 15.10
N TYR A 37 3.15 -8.25 14.23
CA TYR A 37 4.08 -7.14 14.03
C TYR A 37 3.55 -5.80 14.55
N GLY A 38 2.35 -5.76 15.12
CA GLY A 38 1.67 -4.53 15.54
C GLY A 38 1.00 -3.83 14.36
N GLU A 39 1.81 -3.45 13.35
CA GLU A 39 1.31 -2.96 12.06
C GLU A 39 2.03 -3.65 10.90
N VAL A 40 1.32 -3.82 9.79
CA VAL A 40 1.88 -4.19 8.49
C VAL A 40 1.42 -3.22 7.41
N LEU A 41 2.15 -3.20 6.30
CA LEU A 41 1.87 -2.31 5.20
C LEU A 41 0.84 -2.92 4.25
N ALA A 42 -0.12 -2.11 3.84
CA ALA A 42 -1.04 -2.39 2.73
C ALA A 42 -0.80 -1.39 1.60
N ALA A 43 -0.73 -1.89 0.37
CA ALA A 43 -0.58 -1.10 -0.84
C ALA A 43 -1.90 -1.04 -1.61
N TRP A 44 -2.42 0.17 -1.77
CA TRP A 44 -3.56 0.45 -2.64
C TRP A 44 -3.03 1.05 -3.93
N ILE A 45 -3.28 0.36 -5.03
CA ILE A 45 -2.64 0.62 -6.31
C ILE A 45 -3.73 0.87 -7.34
N ILE A 46 -3.58 1.96 -8.05
CA ILE A 46 -4.34 2.25 -9.24
C ILE A 46 -3.44 1.91 -10.43
N PRO A 47 -3.71 0.82 -11.17
CA PRO A 47 -2.94 0.50 -12.36
C PRO A 47 -3.27 1.46 -13.50
N LYS A 48 -2.38 1.59 -14.48
CA LYS A 48 -2.65 2.38 -15.70
C LYS A 48 -3.76 1.76 -16.55
N GLU A 49 -3.78 0.43 -16.61
CA GLU A 49 -4.79 -0.34 -17.33
C GLU A 49 -5.32 -1.47 -16.42
N PRO A 50 -6.63 -1.75 -16.41
CA PRO A 50 -7.18 -2.85 -15.63
C PRO A 50 -6.50 -4.19 -15.99
N GLY A 51 -6.01 -4.91 -14.98
CA GLY A 51 -5.39 -6.24 -15.17
C GLY A 51 -3.96 -6.23 -15.71
N CYS A 52 -3.35 -5.07 -15.96
CA CYS A 52 -1.97 -5.03 -16.47
C CYS A 52 -0.90 -5.37 -15.42
N LEU A 53 -1.27 -5.39 -14.13
CA LEU A 53 -0.38 -5.49 -12.99
C LEU A 53 -0.89 -6.54 -12.00
N THR A 54 0.01 -7.33 -11.44
CA THR A 54 -0.29 -8.38 -10.46
C THR A 54 0.41 -8.11 -9.14
N GLU A 55 -0.09 -8.68 -8.04
CA GLU A 55 0.56 -8.55 -6.72
C GLU A 55 2.00 -9.08 -6.71
N GLN A 56 2.22 -10.19 -7.42
CA GLN A 56 3.53 -10.82 -7.54
C GLN A 56 4.53 -9.87 -8.21
N GLU A 57 4.14 -9.25 -9.34
CA GLU A 57 4.98 -8.28 -10.06
C GLU A 57 5.35 -7.08 -9.18
N VAL A 58 4.40 -6.54 -8.43
CA VAL A 58 4.66 -5.42 -7.51
C VAL A 58 5.56 -5.84 -6.36
N ARG A 59 5.34 -7.03 -5.81
CA ARG A 59 6.17 -7.58 -4.73
C ARG A 59 7.61 -7.79 -5.17
N GLU A 60 7.81 -8.40 -6.35
CA GLU A 60 9.13 -8.62 -6.95
C GLU A 60 9.84 -7.27 -7.15
N PHE A 61 9.16 -6.31 -7.77
CA PHE A 61 9.68 -4.97 -7.99
C PHE A 61 10.13 -4.28 -6.70
N CYS A 62 9.38 -4.43 -5.60
CA CYS A 62 9.81 -3.93 -4.29
C CYS A 62 11.02 -4.70 -3.74
N SER A 63 11.00 -6.03 -3.80
CA SER A 63 12.02 -6.88 -3.17
C SER A 63 13.43 -6.69 -3.73
N GLU A 64 13.57 -6.19 -4.96
CA GLU A 64 14.86 -5.93 -5.60
C GLU A 64 15.63 -4.75 -4.98
N HIS A 65 14.92 -3.79 -4.38
CA HIS A 65 15.50 -2.49 -4.05
C HIS A 65 15.09 -1.89 -2.70
N ILE A 66 14.09 -2.46 -2.02
CA ILE A 66 13.74 -2.05 -0.65
C ILE A 66 13.87 -3.22 0.32
N ALA A 67 14.23 -2.90 1.57
CA ALA A 67 14.39 -3.90 2.62
C ALA A 67 13.10 -4.70 2.83
N HIS A 68 13.22 -6.00 3.12
CA HIS A 68 12.09 -6.93 3.24
C HIS A 68 10.97 -6.44 4.19
N TYR A 69 11.33 -5.78 5.29
CA TYR A 69 10.34 -5.25 6.23
C TYR A 69 9.52 -4.06 5.68
N LYS A 70 9.99 -3.40 4.61
CA LYS A 70 9.28 -2.32 3.90
C LYS A 70 8.39 -2.83 2.76
N VAL A 71 8.48 -4.11 2.40
CA VAL A 71 7.63 -4.70 1.35
C VAL A 71 6.19 -4.83 1.88
N PRO A 72 5.18 -4.31 1.14
CA PRO A 72 3.78 -4.46 1.53
C PRO A 72 3.37 -5.93 1.71
N THR A 73 2.55 -6.18 2.73
CA THR A 73 2.00 -7.52 3.00
C THR A 73 0.72 -7.73 2.20
N TYR A 74 -0.11 -6.70 2.12
CA TYR A 74 -1.37 -6.72 1.39
C TYR A 74 -1.34 -5.79 0.19
N TYR A 75 -2.02 -6.20 -0.88
CA TYR A 75 -2.14 -5.45 -2.11
C TYR A 75 -3.62 -5.34 -2.49
N ARG A 76 -4.01 -4.17 -2.97
CA ARG A 76 -5.35 -3.91 -3.50
C ARG A 76 -5.25 -3.11 -4.77
N PHE A 77 -5.91 -3.59 -5.81
CA PHE A 77 -6.04 -2.88 -7.07
C PHE A 77 -7.39 -2.19 -7.12
N VAL A 78 -7.38 -0.87 -7.23
CA VAL A 78 -8.59 -0.03 -7.19
C VAL A 78 -8.64 0.92 -8.37
N THR A 79 -9.83 1.41 -8.70
CA THR A 79 -10.01 2.41 -9.76
C THR A 79 -9.82 3.83 -9.25
N GLU A 80 -10.12 4.06 -7.97
CA GLU A 80 -10.06 5.35 -7.28
C GLU A 80 -9.83 5.16 -5.77
N TYR A 81 -9.46 6.24 -5.09
CA TYR A 81 -9.34 6.28 -3.64
C TYR A 81 -10.55 6.94 -3.00
N PRO A 82 -10.87 6.63 -1.73
CA PRO A 82 -11.80 7.44 -0.97
C PRO A 82 -11.22 8.85 -0.82
N MET A 83 -11.90 9.84 -1.39
CA MET A 83 -11.49 11.26 -1.36
C MET A 83 -12.57 12.14 -0.72
N THR A 84 -12.14 13.29 -0.18
CA THR A 84 -13.06 14.37 0.19
C THR A 84 -13.65 15.02 -1.07
N ILE A 85 -14.69 15.83 -0.89
CA ILE A 85 -15.27 16.67 -1.95
C ILE A 85 -14.22 17.60 -2.58
N THR A 86 -13.17 17.94 -1.82
CA THR A 86 -12.03 18.76 -2.26
C THR A 86 -10.87 17.96 -2.86
N GLY A 87 -11.05 16.66 -3.09
CA GLY A 87 -10.05 15.79 -3.73
C GLY A 87 -8.91 15.32 -2.82
N LYS A 88 -9.01 15.51 -1.49
CA LYS A 88 -7.99 15.01 -0.55
C LYS A 88 -8.24 13.54 -0.25
N ILE A 89 -7.21 12.71 -0.42
CA ILE A 89 -7.27 11.28 -0.08
C ILE A 89 -7.54 11.10 1.42
N GLN A 90 -8.53 10.28 1.73
CA GLN A 90 -8.93 9.95 3.10
C GLN A 90 -8.28 8.63 3.53
N LYS A 91 -6.99 8.68 3.91
CA LYS A 91 -6.21 7.49 4.31
C LYS A 91 -6.88 6.68 5.43
N TYR A 92 -7.63 7.32 6.33
CA TYR A 92 -8.36 6.61 7.40
C TYR A 92 -9.44 5.67 6.84
N LYS A 93 -10.15 6.06 5.77
CA LYS A 93 -11.14 5.20 5.12
C LYS A 93 -10.52 4.01 4.42
N ILE A 94 -9.33 4.19 3.84
CA ILE A 94 -8.55 3.08 3.27
C ILE A 94 -8.24 2.05 4.36
N ILE A 95 -7.83 2.50 5.54
CA ILE A 95 -7.54 1.63 6.68
C ILE A 95 -8.81 0.93 7.18
N GLU A 96 -9.92 1.64 7.32
CA GLU A 96 -11.22 1.06 7.71
C GLU A 96 -11.65 -0.05 6.74
N GLN A 97 -11.61 0.21 5.43
CA GLN A 97 -11.94 -0.78 4.40
C GLN A 97 -11.02 -2.00 4.46
N MET A 98 -9.71 -1.78 4.65
CA MET A 98 -8.77 -2.90 4.82
C MET A 98 -9.07 -3.74 6.06
N LYS A 99 -9.47 -3.12 7.18
CA LYS A 99 -9.85 -3.86 8.39
C LYS A 99 -11.10 -4.70 8.16
N GLU A 100 -12.13 -4.11 7.55
CA GLU A 100 -13.37 -4.79 7.22
C GLU A 100 -13.13 -6.00 6.30
N GLU A 101 -12.30 -5.83 5.26
CA GLU A 101 -11.97 -6.90 4.31
C GLU A 101 -11.14 -8.02 4.93
N LEU A 102 -10.26 -7.70 5.89
CA LEU A 102 -9.37 -8.66 6.54
C LEU A 102 -9.95 -9.25 7.83
N GLY A 103 -11.11 -8.76 8.29
CA GLY A 103 -11.74 -9.18 9.53
C GLY A 103 -10.96 -8.79 10.78
N LEU A 104 -10.27 -7.64 10.76
CA LEU A 104 -9.41 -7.11 11.83
C LEU A 104 -10.14 -6.13 12.76
#